data_AF-A0A554M866-F1
#
_entry.id   AF-A0A554M866-F1
#
_cell.length_a   1.000
_cell.length_b   1.000
_cell.length_c   1.000
_cell.angle_alpha   90.00
_cell.angle_beta   90.00
_cell.angle_gamma   90.00
#
_symmetry.space_group_name_H-M   'P 1'
#
loop_
_entity.id
_entity.type
_entity.pdbx_description
1 polymer ?
#
loop_
_entity_poly.entity_id
_entity_poly.type
_entity_poly.pdbx_seq_one_letter_code
_entity_poly.pdbx_strand_id
1 'polypeptide(L)' 'MIKSIRKREGQIVPFDQGRITAAVLKAMTAVSEGSPEEAEKISDKVVK' A
#
# COMPACT_ATOMS: atom_id res chain seq x y z
N MET A 1 11.59 -8.12 -6.11
CA MET A 1 11.76 -7.20 -4.95
C MET A 1 11.86 -5.79 -5.48
N ILE A 2 10.90 -4.93 -5.11
CA ILE A 2 10.85 -3.53 -5.56
C ILE A 2 11.71 -2.70 -4.60
N LYS A 3 12.71 -1.98 -5.11
CA LYS A 3 13.65 -1.20 -4.29
C LYS A 3 13.28 0.28 -4.21
N SER A 4 12.73 0.82 -5.29
CA SER A 4 12.39 2.23 -5.40
C SER A 4 11.16 2.44 -6.26
N ILE A 5 10.53 3.60 -6.12
CA ILE A 5 9.39 4.03 -6.90
C ILE A 5 9.56 5.47 -7.36
N ARG A 6 9.12 5.76 -8.59
CA ARG A 6 9.04 7.11 -9.13
C ARG A 6 7.72 7.75 -8.67
N LYS A 7 7.81 8.84 -7.91
CA LYS A 7 6.66 9.67 -7.52
C LYS A 7 6.11 10.43 -8.74
N ARG A 8 4.89 10.97 -8.58
CA ARG A 8 4.20 11.78 -9.59
C ARG A 8 5.06 12.94 -10.12
N GLU A 9 5.76 13.61 -9.22
CA GLU A 9 6.67 14.73 -9.52
C GLU A 9 8.00 14.30 -10.16
N GLY A 10 8.19 13.00 -10.47
CA GLY A 10 9.40 12.46 -11.09
C GLY A 10 10.50 12.03 -10.13
N GLN A 11 10.41 12.38 -8.84
CA GLN A 11 11.39 11.97 -7.83
C GLN A 11 11.42 10.45 -7.63
N ILE A 12 12.60 9.86 -7.51
CA ILE A 12 12.79 8.45 -7.15
C ILE A 12 12.98 8.36 -5.64
N VAL A 13 12.19 7.53 -4.97
CA VAL A 13 12.28 7.30 -3.52
C VAL A 13 12.34 5.81 -3.21
N PRO A 14 12.82 5.40 -2.02
CA PRO A 14 12.73 4.01 -1.57
C PRO A 14 11.29 3.51 -1.60
N PHE A 15 11.12 2.25 -2.01
CA PHE A 15 9.84 1.58 -1.99
C PHE A 15 9.44 1.27 -0.54
N ASP A 16 8.18 1.53 -0.19
CA ASP A 16 7.62 1.26 1.12
C ASP A 16 6.22 0.65 0.94
N GLN A 17 6.12 -0.65 1.22
CA GLN A 17 4.87 -1.41 1.16
C GLN A 17 3.83 -0.89 2.15
N GLY A 18 4.25 -0.36 3.30
CA GLY A 18 3.35 0.17 4.33
C GLY A 18 2.45 1.29 3.80
N ARG A 19 2.91 2.03 2.79
CA ARG A 19 2.09 3.07 2.12
C ARG A 19 0.93 2.48 1.33
N ILE A 20 1.08 1.27 0.79
CA ILE A 20 0.00 0.54 0.09
C ILE A 20 -0.99 0.02 1.12
N THR A 21 -0.51 -0.69 2.15
CA THR A 21 -1.35 -1.20 3.26
C THR A 21 -2.19 -0.10 3.88
N ALA A 22 -1.60 1.05 4.19
CA ALA A 22 -2.31 2.18 4.79
C ALA A 22 -3.39 2.78 3.87
N ALA A 23 -3.13 2.83 2.55
CA ALA A 23 -4.11 3.32 1.58
C ALA A 23 -5.32 2.37 1.47
N VAL A 24 -5.06 1.06 1.45
CA VAL A 24 -6.11 0.02 1.42
C VAL A 24 -6.95 0.06 2.70
N LEU A 25 -6.29 0.08 3.87
CA LEU A 25 -6.99 0.16 5.16
C LEU A 25 -7.84 1.43 5.29
N LYS A 26 -7.35 2.56 4.76
CA LYS A 26 -8.12 3.81 4.75
C LYS A 26 -9.40 3.69 3.91
N ALA A 27 -9.34 3.00 2.77
CA ALA A 27 -10.53 2.76 1.93
C ALA A 27 -11.53 1.81 2.64
N MET A 28 -11.03 0.72 3.22
CA MET A 28 -11.78 -0.22 4.07
C MET A 28 -12.51 0.49 5.22
N THR A 29 -11.80 1.30 5.98
CA THR A 29 -12.35 2.05 7.11
C THR A 29 -13.45 3.02 6.67
N ALA A 30 -13.31 3.66 5.51
CA ALA A 30 -14.29 4.62 5.00
C ALA A 30 -15.66 3.99 4.72
N VAL A 31 -15.71 2.67 4.49
CA VAL A 31 -16.94 1.90 4.25
C VAL A 31 -17.31 1.00 5.43
N SER A 32 -16.59 1.09 6.56
CA SER A 32 -16.73 0.20 7.73
C SER A 32 -16.60 -1.29 7.38
N GLU A 33 -15.74 -1.63 6.42
CA GLU A 33 -15.53 -3.00 5.97
C GLU A 33 -14.04 -3.33 5.92
N GLY A 34 -13.66 -4.47 6.49
CA GLY A 34 -12.31 -4.99 6.45
C GLY A 34 -11.43 -4.63 7.65
N SER A 35 -10.30 -5.32 7.78
CA SER A 35 -9.35 -5.17 8.89
C SER A 35 -7.91 -4.82 8.43
N PRO A 36 -7.02 -4.40 9.36
CA PRO A 36 -5.60 -4.19 9.07
C PRO A 36 -4.91 -5.42 8.46
N GLU A 37 -5.24 -6.62 8.93
CA GLU A 37 -4.68 -7.88 8.44
C GLU A 37 -5.12 -8.18 7.00
N GLU A 38 -6.36 -7.81 6.65
CA GLU A 38 -6.86 -7.94 5.28
C GLU A 38 -6.20 -6.93 4.34
N ALA A 39 -5.97 -5.71 4.81
CA ALA A 39 -5.22 -4.70 4.06
C ALA A 39 -3.78 -5.13 3.77
N GLU A 40 -3.11 -5.77 4.74
CA GLU A 40 -1.77 -6.33 4.57
C GLU A 40 -1.76 -7.45 3.51
N LYS A 41 -2.70 -8.39 3.59
CA LYS A 41 -2.84 -9.46 2.58
C LYS A 41 -3.06 -8.93 1.16
N ILE A 42 -3.82 -7.84 1.01
CA ILE A 42 -4.00 -7.19 -0.28
C ILE A 42 -2.69 -6.55 -0.72
N SER A 43 -1.99 -5.84 0.18
CA SER A 43 -0.71 -5.24 -0.12
C SER A 43 0.34 -6.28 -0.55
N ASP A 44 0.38 -7.44 0.09
CA ASP A 44 1.27 -8.55 -0.28
C ASP A 44 1.03 -9.02 -1.71
N LYS A 45 -0.23 -9.08 -2.14
CA LYS A 45 -0.59 -9.44 -3.52
C LYS A 45 -0.17 -8.41 -4.55
N VAL A 46 -0.05 -7.13 -4.18
CA VAL A 46 0.36 -6.05 -5.08
C VAL A 46 1.87 -6.05 -5.32
N VAL A 47 2.66 -6.44 -4.31
CA VAL A 47 4.13 -6.41 -4.38
C VAL A 47 4.77 -7.71 -4.90
N LYS A 48 3.96 -8.77 -4.99
CA LYS A 48 4.36 -10.09 -5.49
C LYS A 48 4.42 -10.11 -7.00
#